data_AF-A0A3R7UL95-F1
#
_entry.id   AF-A0A3R7UL95-F1
#
_cell.length_a   1.000
_cell.length_b   1.000
_cell.length_c   1.000
_cell.angle_alpha   90.00
_cell.angle_beta   90.00
_cell.angle_gamma   90.00
#
_symmetry.space_group_name_H-M   'P 1'
#
loop_
_entity.id
_entity.type
_entity.pdbx_description
1 polymer ?
#
loop_
_entity_poly.entity_id
_entity_poly.type
_entity_poly.pdbx_seq_one_letter_code
_entity_poly.pdbx_strand_id
1 'polypeptide(L)'
;MYFDPRSLLFFGANALLLHCMLMLGSALSPWSIFPVLIGPMLIFPVLYMRHSAYFLCALCTGLWVDAALPVPFGLLTGLFLITGAITFMLRNRFRAEENDHPCLLAHILNLMVIILLAAISSGKTQHLFDFWIQTALCAVASHLLLLAIAPWFFNLQRLLLEMLHLDTKPEDLPHL
;
A
#
# COMPACT_ATOMS: atom_id res chain seq x y z
N MET A 1 -0.51 -17.45 -18.57
CA MET A 1 -1.29 -16.30 -19.10
C MET A 1 -0.72 -15.05 -18.44
N TYR A 2 -0.22 -14.07 -19.19
CA TYR A 2 0.48 -12.91 -18.60
C TYR A 2 -0.47 -11.91 -17.92
N PHE A 3 -1.75 -11.94 -18.26
CA PHE A 3 -2.77 -11.04 -17.74
C PHE A 3 -3.75 -11.83 -16.87
N ASP A 4 -3.73 -11.57 -15.56
CA ASP A 4 -4.68 -12.10 -14.58
C ASP A 4 -5.74 -11.01 -14.32
N PRO A 5 -7.04 -11.26 -14.48
CA PRO A 5 -8.10 -10.27 -14.21
C PRO A 5 -8.04 -9.69 -12.79
N ARG A 6 -7.49 -10.43 -11.82
CA ARG A 6 -7.25 -9.93 -10.46
C ARG A 6 -6.36 -8.67 -10.46
N SER A 7 -5.45 -8.52 -11.43
CA SER A 7 -4.51 -7.39 -11.51
C SER A 7 -5.22 -6.07 -11.73
N LEU A 8 -6.23 -6.07 -12.59
CA LEU A 8 -7.07 -4.91 -12.85
C LEU A 8 -7.94 -4.57 -11.64
N LEU A 9 -8.46 -5.59 -10.95
CA LEU A 9 -9.26 -5.42 -9.73
C LEU A 9 -8.45 -4.77 -8.62
N PHE A 10 -7.27 -5.32 -8.30
CA PHE A 10 -6.43 -4.74 -7.25
C PHE A 10 -5.88 -3.38 -7.65
N PHE A 11 -5.46 -3.18 -8.90
CA PHE A 11 -5.07 -1.87 -9.38
C PHE A 11 -6.20 -0.84 -9.22
N GLY A 12 -7.43 -1.19 -9.59
CA GLY A 12 -8.60 -0.33 -9.42
C GLY A 12 -8.90 -0.02 -7.95
N ALA A 13 -8.83 -1.02 -7.07
CA ALA A 13 -9.00 -0.82 -5.62
C ALA A 13 -7.89 0.08 -5.04
N ASN A 14 -6.64 -0.11 -5.47
CA ASN A 14 -5.51 0.72 -5.05
C ASN A 14 -5.66 2.16 -5.54
N ALA A 15 -6.08 2.36 -6.79
CA ALA A 15 -6.33 3.68 -7.35
C ALA A 15 -7.46 4.40 -6.59
N LEU A 16 -8.52 3.67 -6.21
CA LEU A 16 -9.59 4.20 -5.37
C LEU A 16 -9.07 4.62 -3.98
N LEU A 17 -8.28 3.76 -3.33
CA LEU A 17 -7.69 4.09 -2.02
C LEU A 17 -6.77 5.32 -2.12
N LEU A 18 -5.98 5.43 -3.18
CA LEU A 18 -5.12 6.59 -3.42
C LEU A 18 -5.96 7.85 -3.58
N HIS A 19 -7.02 7.78 -4.38
CA HIS A 19 -7.93 8.92 -4.58
C HIS A 19 -8.57 9.36 -3.25
N CYS A 20 -9.09 8.41 -2.47
CA CYS A 20 -9.66 8.68 -1.15
C CYS A 20 -8.61 9.30 -0.20
N MET A 21 -7.37 8.81 -0.21
CA MET A 21 -6.27 9.37 0.58
C MET A 21 -5.99 10.83 0.20
N LEU A 22 -5.95 11.16 -1.10
CA LEU A 22 -5.73 12.53 -1.57
C LEU A 22 -6.88 13.45 -1.18
N MET A 23 -8.13 13.00 -1.30
CA MET A 23 -9.30 13.74 -0.84
C MET A 23 -9.25 13.98 0.68
N LEU A 24 -8.88 12.96 1.45
CA LEU A 24 -8.74 13.06 2.91
C LEU A 24 -7.62 14.04 3.29
N GLY A 25 -6.48 14.00 2.59
CA GLY A 25 -5.40 14.96 2.78
C GLY A 25 -5.84 16.39 2.48
N SER A 26 -6.64 16.61 1.44
CA SER A 26 -7.22 17.92 1.15
C SER A 26 -8.17 18.38 2.27
N ALA A 27 -9.04 17.49 2.76
CA ALA A 27 -9.98 17.80 3.83
C ALA A 27 -9.29 18.11 5.18
N LEU A 28 -8.16 17.46 5.46
CA LEU A 28 -7.38 17.64 6.69
C LEU A 28 -6.29 18.72 6.59
N SER A 29 -6.09 19.31 5.41
CA SER A 29 -5.14 20.41 5.20
C SER A 29 -5.33 21.61 6.14
N PRO A 30 -6.54 22.01 6.58
CA PRO A 30 -6.71 23.09 7.55
C PRO A 30 -6.09 22.79 8.92
N TRP A 31 -5.91 21.51 9.26
CA TRP A 31 -5.27 21.07 10.51
C TRP A 31 -3.80 20.70 10.29
N SER A 32 -3.25 20.96 9.10
CA SER A 32 -1.91 20.56 8.69
C SER A 32 -1.67 19.04 8.77
N ILE A 33 -2.70 18.19 8.77
CA ILE A 33 -2.53 16.74 8.85
C ILE A 33 -2.57 16.16 7.44
N PHE A 34 -1.48 15.51 7.03
CA PHE A 34 -1.34 14.88 5.72
C PHE A 34 -1.16 13.37 5.90
N PRO A 35 -2.26 12.59 5.94
CA PRO A 35 -2.18 11.17 6.19
C PRO A 35 -1.62 10.41 4.98
N VAL A 36 -0.78 9.42 5.24
CA VAL A 36 -0.25 8.48 4.25
C VAL A 36 -0.92 7.13 4.49
N LEU A 37 -1.63 6.61 3.49
CA LEU A 37 -2.43 5.38 3.57
C LEU A 37 -2.06 4.40 2.45
N ILE A 38 -0.78 4.34 2.12
CA ILE A 38 -0.26 3.66 0.93
C ILE A 38 0.08 2.19 1.23
N GLY A 39 0.42 1.86 2.49
CA GLY A 39 0.82 0.52 2.90
C GLY A 39 -0.12 -0.63 2.50
N PRO A 40 -1.46 -0.52 2.59
CA PRO A 40 -2.36 -1.61 2.23
C PRO A 40 -2.34 -2.01 0.76
N MET A 41 -1.94 -1.10 -0.14
CA MET A 41 -2.07 -1.27 -1.59
C MET A 41 -1.31 -2.48 -2.13
N LEU A 42 -0.25 -2.90 -1.44
CA LEU A 42 0.66 -3.94 -1.90
C LEU A 42 0.36 -5.33 -1.29
N ILE A 43 -0.31 -5.38 -0.14
CA ILE A 43 -0.37 -6.59 0.68
C ILE A 43 -1.14 -7.71 -0.03
N PHE A 44 -2.36 -7.45 -0.47
CA PHE A 44 -3.20 -8.47 -1.12
C PHE A 44 -2.73 -8.89 -2.51
N PRO A 45 -2.26 -7.99 -3.39
CA PRO A 45 -1.60 -8.38 -4.63
C PRO A 45 -0.46 -9.38 -4.41
N VAL A 46 0.39 -9.16 -3.40
CA VAL A 46 1.50 -10.09 -3.10
C VAL A 46 1.01 -11.46 -2.64
N LEU A 47 -0.05 -11.49 -1.82
CA LEU A 47 -0.53 -12.73 -1.20
C LEU A 47 -1.35 -13.60 -2.15
N TYR A 48 -2.14 -12.99 -3.03
CA TYR A 48 -3.15 -13.70 -3.85
C TYR A 48 -2.77 -13.90 -5.32
N MET A 49 -1.71 -13.26 -5.81
CA MET A 49 -1.33 -13.35 -7.23
C MET A 49 -0.10 -14.21 -7.48
N ARG A 50 0.02 -14.64 -8.74
CA ARG A 50 1.28 -15.17 -9.28
C ARG A 50 2.33 -14.07 -9.41
N HIS A 51 3.60 -14.45 -9.41
CA HIS A 51 4.73 -13.50 -9.47
C HIS A 51 4.66 -12.54 -10.68
N SER A 52 4.32 -13.03 -11.87
CA SER A 52 4.25 -12.21 -13.10
C SER A 52 3.11 -11.18 -13.07
N ALA A 53 1.93 -11.59 -12.63
CA ALA A 53 0.76 -10.71 -12.51
C ALA A 53 0.95 -9.68 -11.38
N TYR A 54 1.53 -10.12 -10.26
CA TYR A 54 1.90 -9.25 -9.15
C TYR A 54 2.86 -8.15 -9.60
N PHE A 55 3.93 -8.51 -10.30
CA PHE A 55 4.94 -7.54 -10.74
C PHE A 55 4.33 -6.42 -11.58
N LEU A 56 3.47 -6.77 -12.54
CA LEU A 56 2.77 -5.79 -13.37
C LEU A 56 1.82 -4.92 -12.54
N CYS A 57 1.05 -5.51 -11.62
CA CYS A 57 0.14 -4.78 -10.73
C CYS A 57 0.90 -3.79 -9.83
N ALA A 58 2.02 -4.21 -9.25
CA ALA A 58 2.86 -3.38 -8.39
C ALA A 58 3.54 -2.26 -9.18
N LEU A 59 4.01 -2.54 -10.41
CA LEU A 59 4.58 -1.54 -11.30
C LEU A 59 3.53 -0.48 -11.66
N CYS A 60 2.35 -0.87 -12.13
CA CYS A 60 1.29 0.07 -12.48
C CYS A 60 0.82 0.88 -11.27
N THR A 61 0.63 0.24 -10.11
CA THR A 61 0.23 0.92 -8.88
C THR A 61 1.32 1.90 -8.43
N GLY A 62 2.58 1.49 -8.43
CA GLY A 62 3.72 2.33 -8.05
C GLY A 62 3.84 3.57 -8.94
N LEU A 63 3.79 3.39 -10.27
CA LEU A 63 3.87 4.49 -11.22
C LEU A 63 2.70 5.46 -11.06
N TRP A 64 1.50 4.95 -10.76
CA TRP A 64 0.32 5.77 -10.50
C TRP A 64 0.46 6.59 -9.22
N VAL A 65 1.01 6.00 -8.16
CA VAL A 65 1.29 6.69 -6.90
C VAL A 65 2.40 7.75 -7.08
N ASP A 66 3.48 7.41 -7.80
CA ASP A 66 4.56 8.35 -8.11
C ASP A 66 4.08 9.52 -8.98
N ALA A 67 3.12 9.30 -9.88
CA ALA A 67 2.51 10.37 -10.68
C ALA A 67 1.58 11.28 -9.86
N ALA A 68 0.97 10.75 -8.79
CA ALA A 68 0.02 11.49 -7.96
C ALA A 68 0.67 12.30 -6.83
N LEU A 69 1.84 11.87 -6.36
CA LEU A 69 2.53 12.51 -5.23
C LEU A 69 3.72 13.35 -5.70
N PRO A 70 4.05 14.45 -5.00
CA PRO A 70 5.18 15.31 -5.34
C PRO A 70 6.52 14.71 -4.89
N VAL A 71 6.84 13.51 -5.39
CA VAL A 71 8.05 12.74 -5.09
C VAL A 71 8.88 12.55 -6.36
N PRO A 72 10.20 12.27 -6.25
CA PRO A 72 10.99 11.86 -7.41
C PRO A 72 10.35 10.65 -8.09
N PHE A 73 10.08 10.75 -9.39
CA PHE A 73 9.37 9.72 -10.14
C PHE A 73 10.12 8.38 -10.08
N GLY A 74 9.40 7.29 -9.82
CA GLY A 74 9.94 5.93 -9.71
C GLY A 74 10.39 5.54 -8.29
N LEU A 75 10.38 6.46 -7.33
CA LEU A 75 10.86 6.20 -5.97
C LEU A 75 9.92 5.26 -5.19
N LEU A 76 8.61 5.53 -5.20
CA LEU A 76 7.64 4.66 -4.54
C LEU A 76 7.43 3.37 -5.33
N THR A 77 7.53 3.43 -6.65
CA THR A 77 7.57 2.24 -7.51
C THR A 77 8.72 1.31 -7.09
N GLY A 78 9.93 1.84 -6.94
CA GLY A 78 11.09 1.07 -6.49
C GLY A 78 10.87 0.44 -5.11
N LEU A 79 10.34 1.23 -4.16
CA LEU A 79 10.00 0.73 -2.83
C LEU A 79 8.99 -0.42 -2.90
N PHE A 80 7.93 -0.29 -3.69
CA PHE A 80 6.91 -1.33 -3.87
C PHE A 80 7.49 -2.62 -4.44
N LEU A 81 8.30 -2.52 -5.50
CA LEU A 81 8.90 -3.70 -6.10
C LEU A 81 9.83 -4.43 -5.13
N ILE A 82 10.67 -3.70 -4.38
CA ILE A 82 11.60 -4.28 -3.41
C ILE A 82 10.83 -4.90 -2.24
N THR A 83 9.95 -4.13 -1.60
CA THR A 83 9.21 -4.59 -0.41
C THR A 83 8.31 -5.77 -0.75
N GLY A 84 7.62 -5.74 -1.90
CA GLY A 84 6.79 -6.85 -2.28
C GLY A 84 7.53 -8.07 -2.79
N ALA A 85 8.74 -7.94 -3.34
CA ALA A 85 9.60 -9.11 -3.55
C ALA A 85 9.98 -9.79 -2.22
N ILE A 86 10.32 -8.99 -1.19
CA ILE A 86 10.60 -9.50 0.16
C ILE A 86 9.35 -10.16 0.76
N THR A 87 8.20 -9.50 0.69
CA THR A 87 6.93 -10.05 1.20
C THR A 87 6.53 -11.31 0.44
N PHE A 88 6.78 -11.39 -0.86
CA PHE A 88 6.51 -12.58 -1.67
C PHE A 88 7.36 -13.77 -1.22
N MET A 89 8.65 -13.56 -0.93
CA MET A 89 9.53 -14.61 -0.38
C MET A 89 9.05 -15.11 0.99
N LEU A 90 8.45 -14.22 1.79
CA LEU A 90 7.95 -14.54 3.13
C LEU A 90 6.48 -14.98 3.15
N ARG A 91 5.78 -14.97 2.00
CA ARG A 91 4.31 -15.14 1.91
C ARG A 91 3.81 -16.43 2.57
N ASN A 92 4.58 -17.52 2.50
CA ASN A 92 4.21 -18.81 3.07
C ASN A 92 4.09 -18.79 4.61
N ARG A 93 4.63 -17.75 5.27
CA ARG A 93 4.52 -17.56 6.72
C ARG A 93 3.27 -16.79 7.14
N PHE A 94 2.55 -16.20 6.18
CA PHE A 94 1.40 -15.34 6.47
C PHE A 94 0.11 -16.04 6.11
N ARG A 95 -0.83 -16.08 7.05
CA ARG A 95 -2.22 -16.50 6.80
C ARG A 95 -2.99 -15.30 6.27
N ALA A 96 -3.38 -15.35 5.00
CA ALA A 96 -4.14 -14.29 4.35
C ALA A 96 -5.64 -14.32 4.67
N GLU A 97 -6.12 -15.34 5.39
CA GLU A 97 -7.54 -15.52 5.75
C GLU A 97 -7.97 -14.58 6.88
N GLU A 98 -7.10 -14.37 7.87
CA GLU A 98 -7.33 -13.43 8.97
C GLU A 98 -6.80 -12.04 8.61
N ASN A 99 -7.46 -10.98 9.09
CA ASN A 99 -7.05 -9.60 8.80
C ASN A 99 -5.83 -9.16 9.60
N ASP A 100 -5.44 -9.90 10.63
CA ASP A 100 -4.39 -9.50 11.56
C ASP A 100 -3.02 -9.42 10.89
N HIS A 101 -2.63 -10.47 10.14
CA HIS A 101 -1.34 -10.48 9.43
C HIS A 101 -1.26 -9.43 8.31
N PRO A 102 -2.27 -9.30 7.41
CA PRO A 102 -2.26 -8.26 6.39
C PRO A 102 -2.27 -6.84 6.96
N CYS A 103 -3.02 -6.58 8.04
CA CYS A 103 -3.04 -5.26 8.67
C CYS A 103 -1.68 -4.91 9.26
N LEU A 104 -1.03 -5.85 9.97
CA LEU A 104 0.32 -5.62 10.49
C LEU A 104 1.31 -5.30 9.37
N LEU A 105 1.28 -6.07 8.28
CA LEU A 105 2.13 -5.81 7.11
C LEU A 105 1.85 -4.44 6.49
N ALA A 106 0.58 -4.05 6.40
CA ALA A 106 0.19 -2.72 5.90
C ALA A 106 0.77 -1.60 6.76
N HIS A 107 0.72 -1.73 8.09
CA HIS A 107 1.32 -0.75 9.00
C HIS A 107 2.84 -0.66 8.83
N ILE A 108 3.52 -1.81 8.72
CA ILE A 108 4.97 -1.86 8.51
C ILE A 108 5.32 -1.16 7.20
N LEU A 109 4.64 -1.50 6.10
CA LEU A 109 4.92 -0.89 4.80
C LEU A 109 4.60 0.60 4.79
N ASN A 110 3.51 1.02 5.44
CA ASN A 110 3.15 2.42 5.54
C ASN A 110 4.20 3.23 6.33
N LEU A 111 4.75 2.65 7.41
CA LEU A 111 5.84 3.25 8.15
C LEU A 111 7.10 3.39 7.30
N MET A 112 7.46 2.36 6.51
CA MET A 112 8.59 2.44 5.59
C MET A 112 8.42 3.56 4.56
N VAL A 113 7.21 3.74 4.02
CA VAL A 113 6.88 4.85 3.11
C VAL A 113 7.08 6.20 3.83
N ILE A 114 6.53 6.36 5.04
CA ILE A 114 6.67 7.61 5.82
C ILE A 114 8.15 7.92 6.09
N ILE A 115 8.95 6.94 6.51
CA ILE A 115 10.39 7.11 6.76
C ILE A 115 11.11 7.54 5.47
N LEU A 116 10.79 6.90 4.34
CA LEU A 116 11.39 7.24 3.05
C LEU A 116 11.04 8.68 2.62
N LEU A 117 9.77 9.07 2.74
CA LEU A 117 9.31 10.43 2.45
C LEU A 117 9.94 11.47 3.37
N ALA A 118 10.09 11.14 4.65
CA ALA A 118 10.75 11.99 5.64
C ALA A 118 12.23 12.18 5.30
N ALA A 119 12.95 11.11 4.94
CA ALA A 119 14.35 11.15 4.56
C ALA A 119 14.58 12.11 3.37
N ILE A 120 13.77 12.01 2.32
CA ILE A 120 13.89 12.86 1.13
C ILE A 120 13.56 14.32 1.43
N SER A 121 12.55 14.56 2.30
CA SER A 121 12.09 15.92 2.64
C SER A 121 13.00 16.63 3.63
N SER A 122 13.66 15.88 4.52
CA SER A 122 14.54 16.42 5.56
C SER A 122 15.68 17.28 5.00
N GLY A 123 16.27 16.89 3.87
CA GLY A 123 17.37 17.61 3.23
C GLY A 123 16.99 18.98 2.64
N LYS A 124 15.70 19.29 2.55
CA LYS A 124 15.19 20.56 1.99
C LYS A 124 14.73 21.54 3.07
N THR A 125 14.70 21.13 4.33
CA THR A 125 14.03 21.88 5.40
C THR A 125 15.06 22.55 6.32
N GLN A 126 14.90 23.85 6.57
CA GLN A 126 15.80 24.61 7.46
C GLN A 126 15.43 24.45 8.95
N HIS A 127 14.16 24.16 9.26
CA HIS A 127 13.64 23.96 10.62
C HIS A 127 13.46 22.47 10.93
N LEU A 128 14.55 21.79 11.29
CA LEU A 128 14.54 20.33 11.50
C LEU A 128 13.62 19.89 12.64
N PHE A 129 13.54 20.63 13.74
CA PHE A 129 12.74 20.25 14.91
C PHE A 129 11.25 20.23 14.61
N ASP A 130 10.72 21.31 14.03
CA ASP A 130 9.30 21.43 13.66
C ASP A 130 8.92 20.38 12.60
N PHE A 131 9.84 20.11 11.66
CA PHE A 131 9.67 19.06 10.67
C PHE A 131 9.46 17.67 11.30
N TRP A 132 10.28 17.30 12.28
CA TRP A 132 10.16 16.00 12.94
C TRP A 132 8.92 15.87 13.81
N ILE A 133 8.51 16.94 14.50
CA ILE A 133 7.23 16.97 15.24
C ILE A 133 6.06 16.78 14.28
N GLN A 134 6.04 17.54 13.19
CA GLN A 134 5.00 17.47 12.18
C GLN A 134 4.94 16.08 11.52
N THR A 135 6.10 15.51 11.20
CA THR A 135 6.22 14.15 10.64
C THR A 135 5.70 13.11 11.63
N ALA A 136 6.03 13.22 12.91
CA ALA A 136 5.54 12.33 13.95
C ALA A 136 4.01 12.44 14.12
N LEU A 137 3.46 13.65 14.10
CA LEU A 137 2.01 13.87 14.17
C LEU A 137 1.29 13.24 12.97
N CYS A 138 1.79 13.49 11.75
CA CYS A 138 1.25 12.87 10.54
C CYS A 138 1.40 11.35 10.57
N ALA A 139 2.50 10.80 11.10
CA ALA A 139 2.69 9.37 11.23
C ALA A 139 1.68 8.74 12.18
N VAL A 140 1.50 9.33 13.37
CA VAL A 140 0.49 8.87 14.33
C VAL A 140 -0.91 8.92 13.73
N ALA A 141 -1.28 10.05 13.11
CA ALA A 141 -2.58 10.18 12.45
C ALA A 141 -2.76 9.15 11.33
N SER A 142 -1.73 8.90 10.52
CA SER A 142 -1.74 7.90 9.46
C SER A 142 -1.99 6.49 10.01
N HIS A 143 -1.29 6.11 11.08
CA HIS A 143 -1.46 4.79 11.70
C HIS A 143 -2.81 4.65 12.40
N LEU A 144 -3.33 5.70 13.05
CA LEU A 144 -4.67 5.68 13.65
C LEU A 144 -5.76 5.50 12.60
N LEU A 145 -5.67 6.21 11.48
CA LEU A 145 -6.59 6.04 10.34
C LEU A 145 -6.45 4.64 9.74
N LEU A 146 -5.22 4.13 9.63
CA LEU A 146 -4.95 2.84 9.03
C LEU A 146 -5.55 1.68 9.84
N LEU A 147 -5.68 1.80 11.17
CA LEU A 147 -6.37 0.80 12.00
C LEU A 147 -7.83 0.56 11.58
N ALA A 148 -8.52 1.61 11.13
CA ALA A 148 -9.89 1.49 10.64
C ALA A 148 -9.96 1.17 9.14
N ILE A 149 -9.09 1.80 8.35
CA ILE A 149 -9.15 1.72 6.89
C ILE A 149 -8.59 0.40 6.36
N ALA A 150 -7.51 -0.14 6.95
CA ALA A 150 -6.89 -1.37 6.44
C ALA A 150 -7.83 -2.59 6.50
N PRO A 151 -8.50 -2.92 7.62
CA PRO A 151 -9.44 -4.03 7.66
C PRO A 151 -10.61 -3.85 6.69
N TRP A 152 -11.14 -2.62 6.58
CA TRP A 152 -12.22 -2.30 5.65
C TRP A 152 -11.78 -2.49 4.19
N PHE A 153 -10.60 -1.99 3.83
CA PHE A 153 -10.05 -2.08 2.48
C PHE A 153 -9.77 -3.53 2.07
N PHE A 154 -9.22 -4.32 2.97
CA PHE A 154 -8.99 -5.75 2.74
C PHE A 154 -10.30 -6.53 2.58
N ASN A 155 -11.32 -6.25 3.41
CA ASN A 155 -12.63 -6.85 3.24
C ASN A 155 -13.29 -6.45 1.92
N LEU A 156 -13.14 -5.19 1.49
CA LEU A 156 -13.61 -4.74 0.17
C LEU A 156 -12.94 -5.52 -0.96
N GLN A 157 -11.62 -5.72 -0.92
CA GLN A 157 -10.91 -6.49 -1.94
C GLN A 157 -11.35 -7.95 -1.97
N ARG A 158 -11.57 -8.59 -0.82
CA ARG A 158 -12.14 -9.96 -0.75
C ARG A 158 -13.55 -10.02 -1.34
N LEU A 159 -14.41 -9.08 -0.96
CA LEU A 159 -15.78 -9.00 -1.48
C LEU A 159 -15.78 -8.83 -3.01
N LEU A 160 -14.89 -7.99 -3.56
CA LEU A 160 -14.75 -7.82 -5.01
C LEU A 160 -14.31 -9.11 -5.71
N LEU A 161 -13.37 -9.86 -5.12
CA LEU A 161 -12.95 -11.17 -5.64
C LEU A 161 -14.11 -12.17 -5.63
N GLU A 162 -14.88 -12.20 -4.54
CA GLU A 162 -16.05 -13.09 -4.39
C GLU A 162 -17.15 -12.75 -5.40
N MET A 163 -17.52 -11.47 -5.53
CA MET A 163 -18.53 -11.02 -6.50
C MET A 163 -18.14 -11.34 -7.95
N LEU A 164 -16.85 -11.31 -8.26
CA LEU A 164 -16.32 -11.61 -9.59
C LEU A 164 -15.95 -13.09 -9.78
N HIS A 165 -16.22 -13.94 -8.78
CA HIS A 165 -15.93 -15.37 -8.80
C HIS A 165 -14.46 -15.68 -9.15
N LEU A 166 -13.54 -14.86 -8.64
CA LEU A 166 -12.11 -15.01 -8.87
C LEU A 166 -11.48 -15.84 -7.74
N ASP A 167 -10.75 -16.89 -8.11
CA ASP A 167 -10.07 -17.75 -7.13
C ASP A 167 -9.09 -16.97 -6.26
N THR A 168 -9.12 -17.21 -4.96
CA THR A 168 -8.19 -16.64 -3.97
C THR A 168 -6.96 -17.51 -3.75
N LYS A 169 -6.88 -18.70 -4.38
CA LYS A 169 -5.69 -19.54 -4.27
C LYS A 169 -4.60 -19.01 -5.20
N PRO A 170 -3.39 -18.69 -4.68
CA PRO A 170 -2.26 -18.40 -5.55
C PRO A 170 -1.84 -19.71 -6.22
N GLU A 171 -1.93 -19.75 -7.54
CA GLU A 171 -1.70 -20.94 -8.37
C GLU A 171 -0.25 -21.45 -8.32
N ASP A 172 0.66 -20.69 -7.70
CA ASP A 172 2.09 -21.00 -7.56
C ASP A 172 2.44 -21.67 -6.21
N LEU A 173 1.49 -21.88 -5.30
CA LEU A 173 1.74 -22.69 -4.11
C LEU A 173 1.72 -24.17 -4.50
N PRO A 174 2.71 -24.99 -4.10
CA PRO A 174 2.61 -26.42 -4.30
C PRO A 174 1.33 -26.91 -3.63
N HIS A 175 0.53 -27.68 -4.37
CA HIS A 175 -0.57 -28.44 -3.78
C HIS A 175 0.05 -29.41 -2.77
N LEU A 176 0.02 -29.04 -1.49
CA LEU A 176 0.29 -29.95 -0.39
C LEU A 176 -0.94 -30.84 -0.17
#